data_AF-D7L2J8-F1
#
_entry.id   AF-D7L2J8-F1
#
_cell.length_a   1.000
_cell.length_b   1.000
_cell.length_c   1.000
_cell.angle_alpha   90.00
_cell.angle_beta   90.00
_cell.angle_gamma   90.00
#
_symmetry.space_group_name_H-M   'P 1'
#
loop_
_entity.id
_entity.type
_entity.pdbx_description
1 polymer ?
#
loop_
_entity_poly.entity_id
_entity_poly.type
_entity_poly.pdbx_seq_one_letter_code
_entity_poly.pdbx_strand_id
1 'polypeptide(L)'
;RCVVISFDLNSEEFNLIELPIKAPLGRSACPTNLMNYREKVAVFEYSHLITEYILDLWVVEATGKSKWSHKVFVLPCHQLRESLAVDKLLIKGSSRSGEVRLSGRRFDRTKISVNAIYDLEKHRITQEVVIGPLYPMFSLSGYLQTNLWDDFESLMYLET
;
A
#
# COMPACT_ATOMS: atom_id res chain seq x y z
N ARG A 1 19.82 3.19 3.42
CA ARG A 1 19.10 4.43 3.04
C ARG A 1 18.18 4.06 1.89
N CYS A 2 16.94 4.51 1.90
CA CYS A 2 15.95 4.12 0.89
C CYS A 2 15.52 5.34 0.09
N VAL A 3 15.30 5.11 -1.19
CA VAL A 3 15.05 6.14 -2.20
C VAL A 3 13.97 5.63 -3.13
N VAL A 4 13.19 6.55 -3.67
CA VAL A 4 12.35 6.29 -4.84
C VAL A 4 13.20 6.61 -6.07
N ILE A 5 13.26 5.68 -7.01
CA ILE A 5 13.96 5.86 -8.27
C ILE A 5 12.89 6.13 -9.33
N SER A 6 13.02 7.23 -10.07
CA SER A 6 12.24 7.46 -11.28
C SER A 6 13.17 7.50 -12.50
N PHE A 7 12.63 7.08 -13.65
CA PHE A 7 13.34 7.07 -14.92
C PHE A 7 12.60 7.98 -15.89
N ASP A 8 13.28 8.99 -16.42
CA ASP A 8 12.72 9.89 -17.42
C ASP A 8 12.95 9.29 -18.82
N LEU A 9 11.85 9.02 -19.54
CA LEU A 9 11.91 8.43 -20.87
C LEU A 9 12.42 9.40 -21.94
N ASN A 10 12.32 10.71 -21.72
CA ASN A 10 12.73 11.73 -22.68
C ASN A 10 14.22 12.03 -22.58
N SER A 11 14.75 12.14 -21.36
CA SER A 11 16.18 12.40 -21.12
C SER A 11 17.01 11.13 -20.94
N GLU A 12 16.36 9.97 -20.75
CA GLU A 12 16.99 8.69 -20.40
C GLU A 12 17.79 8.73 -19.08
N GLU A 13 17.43 9.66 -18.18
CA GLU A 13 18.13 9.85 -16.91
C GLU A 13 17.35 9.26 -15.72
N PHE A 14 18.12 8.75 -14.75
CA PHE A 14 17.58 8.31 -13.46
C PHE A 14 17.57 9.47 -12.47
N ASN A 15 16.43 9.68 -11.83
CA ASN A 15 16.29 10.62 -10.73
C ASN A 15 16.13 9.85 -9.41
N LEU A 16 16.85 10.32 -8.39
CA LEU A 16 16.81 9.74 -7.05
C LEU A 16 16.06 10.70 -6.12
N ILE A 17 14.92 10.24 -5.60
CA ILE A 17 14.11 11.00 -4.65
C ILE A 17 14.32 10.38 -3.26
N GLU A 18 14.94 11.14 -2.36
CA GLU A 18 15.21 10.67 -1.02
C GLU A 18 13.93 10.63 -0.19
N LEU A 19 13.72 9.53 0.56
CA LEU A 19 12.57 9.42 1.46
C LEU A 19 12.66 10.44 2.61
N PRO A 20 11.52 10.93 3.12
CA PRO A 20 11.50 11.90 4.20
C PRO A 20 12.08 11.30 5.49
N ILE A 21 13.13 11.94 6.04
CA ILE A 21 13.87 11.51 7.24
C ILE A 21 12.97 11.38 8.49
N LYS A 22 11.85 12.11 8.52
CA LYS A 22 10.90 12.17 9.64
C LYS A 22 9.75 11.16 9.55
N ALA A 23 9.65 10.40 8.47
CA ALA A 23 8.66 9.34 8.43
C ALA A 23 9.05 8.30 9.51
N PRO A 24 8.13 7.89 10.39
CA PRO A 24 8.39 6.86 11.40
C PRO A 24 8.49 5.47 10.75
N LEU A 25 9.23 5.39 9.64
CA LEU A 25 9.61 4.18 8.94
C LEU A 25 10.54 3.43 9.88
N GLY A 26 10.03 2.36 10.50
CA GLY A 26 10.67 1.68 11.62
C GLY A 26 12.13 1.25 11.35
N ARG A 27 12.79 0.77 12.41
CA ARG A 27 14.19 0.26 12.43
C ARG A 27 14.52 -0.89 11.45
N SER A 28 13.64 -1.24 10.52
CA SER A 28 13.87 -2.24 9.48
C SER A 28 14.13 -1.56 8.15
N ALA A 29 15.11 -2.07 7.38
CA ALA A 29 15.69 -1.43 6.19
C ALA A 29 14.78 -1.40 4.93
N CYS A 30 13.52 -0.99 5.12
CA CYS A 30 12.52 -0.52 4.15
C CYS A 30 11.57 -1.57 3.55
N PRO A 31 10.47 -1.85 4.26
CA PRO A 31 9.21 -2.25 3.65
C PRO A 31 8.30 -1.00 3.49
N THR A 32 8.70 -0.07 2.62
CA THR A 32 7.86 1.07 2.20
C THR A 32 7.15 0.74 0.91
N ASN A 33 5.85 1.02 0.87
CA ASN A 33 5.04 0.90 -0.34
C ASN A 33 5.01 2.18 -1.12
N LEU A 34 4.68 2.03 -2.39
CA LEU A 34 4.33 3.11 -3.27
C LEU A 34 2.84 3.05 -3.55
N MET A 35 2.21 4.20 -3.73
CA MET A 35 0.83 4.35 -4.17
C MET A 35 0.76 5.55 -5.10
N ASN A 36 -0.09 5.48 -6.12
CA ASN A 36 -0.52 6.68 -6.82
C ASN A 36 -1.70 7.29 -6.07
N TYR A 37 -1.46 8.48 -5.50
CA TYR A 37 -2.42 9.24 -4.73
C TYR A 37 -2.59 10.61 -5.37
N ARG A 38 -3.78 10.86 -5.93
CA ARG A 38 -4.09 12.10 -6.66
C ARG A 38 -3.06 12.41 -7.74
N GLU A 39 -2.74 11.41 -8.57
CA GLU A 39 -1.78 11.52 -9.68
C GLU A 39 -0.33 11.78 -9.24
N LYS A 40 -0.05 11.68 -7.93
CA LYS A 40 1.27 11.85 -7.35
C LYS A 40 1.74 10.54 -6.73
N VAL A 41 3.05 10.31 -6.78
CA VAL A 41 3.67 9.20 -6.07
C VAL A 41 3.63 9.48 -4.58
N ALA A 42 3.18 8.50 -3.81
CA ALA A 42 3.14 8.55 -2.37
C ALA A 42 3.76 7.30 -1.77
N VAL A 43 4.35 7.44 -0.59
CA VAL A 43 4.95 6.34 0.18
C VAL A 43 4.27 6.19 1.53
N PHE A 44 4.12 4.94 1.97
CA PHE A 44 3.58 4.60 3.29
C PHE A 44 4.17 3.27 3.78
N GLU A 45 4.03 2.99 5.07
CA GLU A 45 4.58 1.77 5.68
C GLU A 45 3.52 0.67 5.87
N TYR A 46 3.86 -0.58 5.54
CA TYR A 46 2.99 -1.76 5.78
C TYR A 46 2.84 -2.12 7.26
N SER A 47 3.82 -1.74 8.09
CA SER A 47 4.15 -2.40 9.36
C SER A 47 3.27 -2.04 10.57
N HIS A 48 2.53 -0.92 10.55
CA HIS A 48 2.03 -0.32 11.81
C HIS A 48 0.52 -0.17 11.96
N LEU A 49 -0.31 -0.93 11.23
CA LEU A 49 -1.72 -1.10 11.63
C LEU A 49 -1.90 -1.83 12.98
N ILE A 50 -0.82 -2.18 13.68
CA ILE A 50 -0.84 -3.02 14.87
C ILE A 50 -1.17 -2.22 16.16
N THR A 51 -1.11 -0.88 16.15
CA THR A 51 -1.33 -0.12 17.39
C THR A 51 -2.26 1.09 17.31
N GLU A 52 -2.29 1.86 16.21
CA GLU A 52 -3.05 3.14 16.21
C GLU A 52 -4.07 3.31 15.07
N TYR A 53 -4.17 2.35 14.14
CA TYR A 53 -5.11 2.43 12.99
C TYR A 53 -4.94 3.67 12.12
N ILE A 54 -3.74 4.26 12.19
CA ILE A 54 -3.33 5.42 11.43
C ILE A 54 -2.50 4.95 10.25
N LEU A 55 -2.78 5.52 9.08
CA LEU A 55 -1.98 5.41 7.88
C LEU A 55 -1.26 6.75 7.66
N ASP A 56 0.06 6.74 7.85
CA ASP A 56 0.94 7.84 7.51
C ASP A 56 1.33 7.76 6.03
N LEU A 57 0.87 8.73 5.25
CA LEU A 57 1.12 8.84 3.82
C LEU A 57 2.00 10.05 3.53
N TRP A 58 3.06 9.85 2.76
CA TRP A 58 3.96 10.93 2.32
C TRP A 58 3.89 11.06 0.81
N VAL A 59 3.46 12.21 0.31
CA VAL A 59 3.22 12.45 -1.11
C VAL A 59 4.33 13.32 -1.70
N VAL A 60 4.88 12.94 -2.85
CA VAL A 60 5.86 13.76 -3.57
C VAL A 60 5.17 15.01 -4.12
N GLU A 61 5.61 16.18 -3.71
CA GLU A 61 5.08 17.46 -4.20
C GLU A 61 5.85 17.98 -5.42
N ALA A 62 7.16 17.74 -5.46
CA ALA A 62 8.02 18.13 -6.55
C ALA A 62 9.20 17.16 -6.68
N THR A 63 9.27 16.53 -7.84
CA THR A 63 10.14 15.39 -8.19
C THR A 63 11.62 15.74 -8.11
N GLY A 64 11.99 16.97 -8.46
CA GLY A 64 13.39 17.43 -8.43
C GLY A 64 13.91 17.99 -7.10
N LYS A 65 13.10 18.08 -6.04
CA LYS A 65 13.52 18.73 -4.77
C LYS A 65 13.36 17.88 -3.52
N SER A 66 13.04 16.59 -3.64
CA SER A 66 12.75 15.70 -2.50
C SER A 66 11.77 16.35 -1.50
N LYS A 67 10.77 17.07 -2.02
CA LYS A 67 9.74 17.74 -1.22
C LYS A 67 8.56 16.80 -1.05
N TRP A 68 8.24 16.53 0.21
CA TRP A 68 7.15 15.63 0.59
C TRP A 68 6.10 16.39 1.40
N SER A 69 4.83 16.09 1.16
CA SER A 69 3.74 16.47 2.06
C SER A 69 3.32 15.27 2.90
N HIS A 70 3.12 15.48 4.20
CA HIS A 70 2.68 14.45 5.13
C HIS A 70 1.16 14.53 5.29
N LYS A 71 0.51 13.37 5.17
CA LYS A 71 -0.93 13.17 5.35
C LYS A 71 -1.15 12.00 6.30
N VAL A 72 -2.16 12.14 7.14
CA VAL A 72 -2.50 11.15 8.16
C VAL A 72 -3.96 10.75 7.93
N PHE A 73 -4.21 9.45 7.78
CA PHE A 73 -5.56 8.90 7.64
C PHE A 73 -5.87 7.98 8.80
N VAL A 74 -7.06 8.13 9.38
CA VAL A 74 -7.58 7.20 10.39
C VAL A 74 -8.46 6.19 9.69
N LEU A 75 -8.11 4.90 9.79
CA LEU A 75 -8.89 3.82 9.18
C LEU A 75 -10.01 3.36 10.14
N PRO A 76 -11.22 3.02 9.62
CA PRO A 76 -12.34 2.56 10.43
C PRO A 76 -12.17 1.09 10.85
N CYS A 77 -11.14 0.81 11.64
CA CYS A 77 -10.69 -0.56 11.88
C CYS A 77 -11.68 -1.43 12.64
N HIS A 78 -12.54 -0.87 13.49
CA HIS A 78 -13.60 -1.66 14.14
C HIS A 78 -14.58 -2.22 13.11
N GLN A 79 -15.17 -1.34 12.29
CA GLN A 79 -16.11 -1.72 11.24
C GLN A 79 -15.47 -2.71 10.24
N LEU A 80 -14.21 -2.47 9.86
CA LEU A 80 -13.47 -3.36 8.97
C LEU A 80 -13.17 -4.72 9.59
N ARG A 81 -12.87 -4.79 10.90
CA ARG A 81 -12.64 -6.06 11.59
C ARG A 81 -13.91 -6.87 11.74
N GLU A 82 -15.03 -6.20 12.01
CA GLU A 82 -16.36 -6.84 12.07
C GLU A 82 -16.78 -7.36 10.70
N SER A 83 -16.71 -6.52 9.66
CA SER A 83 -17.03 -6.91 8.28
C SER A 83 -16.17 -8.09 7.81
N LEU A 84 -14.86 -8.05 8.08
CA LEU A 84 -13.93 -9.09 7.64
C LEU A 84 -13.81 -10.27 8.60
N ALA A 85 -14.43 -10.22 9.78
CA ALA A 85 -14.30 -11.21 10.85
C ALA A 85 -12.84 -11.56 11.21
N VAL A 86 -11.99 -10.53 11.40
CA VAL A 86 -10.53 -10.70 11.65
C VAL A 86 -10.03 -9.94 12.87
N ASP A 87 -9.06 -10.54 13.57
CA ASP A 87 -8.44 -9.93 14.75
C ASP A 87 -7.44 -8.82 14.42
N LYS A 88 -6.76 -8.93 13.26
CA LYS A 88 -5.72 -8.01 12.83
C LYS A 88 -5.86 -7.73 11.34
N LEU A 89 -5.89 -6.45 11.00
CA LEU A 89 -5.90 -5.97 9.62
C LEU A 89 -4.47 -5.70 9.16
N LEU A 90 -4.19 -6.01 7.90
CA LEU A 90 -2.99 -5.63 7.18
C LEU A 90 -3.40 -4.96 5.88
N ILE A 91 -2.61 -3.96 5.47
CA ILE A 91 -2.65 -3.46 4.10
C ILE A 91 -1.97 -4.52 3.23
N LYS A 92 -2.58 -4.85 2.09
CA LYS A 92 -2.08 -5.85 1.12
C LYS A 92 -1.69 -5.25 -0.23
N GLY A 93 -2.02 -3.98 -0.45
CA GLY A 93 -1.74 -3.24 -1.66
C GLY A 93 -2.55 -1.94 -1.72
N SER A 94 -2.26 -1.12 -2.71
CA SER A 94 -2.96 0.11 -3.05
C SER A 94 -3.55 0.06 -4.46
N SER A 95 -4.40 1.04 -4.78
CA SER A 95 -4.87 1.32 -6.14
C SER A 95 -4.34 2.66 -6.63
N ARG A 96 -4.48 2.89 -7.95
CA ARG A 96 -4.04 4.12 -8.61
C ARG A 96 -4.81 5.38 -8.22
N SER A 97 -5.88 5.25 -7.43
CA SER A 97 -6.78 6.34 -7.04
C SER A 97 -6.80 6.59 -5.53
N GLY A 98 -5.77 6.16 -4.80
CA GLY A 98 -5.70 6.37 -3.36
C GLY A 98 -6.59 5.44 -2.55
N GLU A 99 -6.90 4.25 -3.07
CA GLU A 99 -7.60 3.22 -2.30
C GLU A 99 -6.59 2.23 -1.73
N VAL A 100 -6.88 1.71 -0.54
CA VAL A 100 -6.06 0.69 0.13
C VAL A 100 -6.85 -0.60 0.28
N ARG A 101 -6.18 -1.71 0.00
CA ARG A 101 -6.75 -3.04 0.21
C ARG A 101 -6.35 -3.58 1.56
N LEU A 102 -7.35 -3.95 2.34
CA LEU A 102 -7.21 -4.43 3.71
C LEU A 102 -7.67 -5.88 3.80
N SER A 103 -6.93 -6.71 4.53
CA SER A 103 -7.37 -8.06 4.85
C SER A 103 -6.80 -8.57 6.16
N GLY A 104 -7.32 -9.72 6.60
CA GLY A 104 -6.82 -10.39 7.79
C GLY A 104 -5.34 -10.75 7.69
N ARG A 105 -4.63 -10.66 8.83
CA ARG A 105 -3.22 -11.08 8.93
C ARG A 105 -3.01 -12.54 8.52
N ARG A 106 -3.93 -13.42 8.90
CA ARG A 106 -3.86 -14.85 8.59
C ARG A 106 -4.48 -15.10 7.22
N PHE A 107 -3.63 -15.35 6.24
CA PHE A 107 -4.07 -15.82 4.93
C PHE A 107 -4.01 -17.35 4.91
N ASP A 108 -5.18 -17.98 4.90
CA ASP A 108 -5.29 -19.43 4.73
C ASP A 108 -5.65 -19.73 3.27
N ARG A 109 -4.69 -20.30 2.52
CA ARG A 109 -4.86 -20.59 1.09
C ARG A 109 -5.96 -21.60 0.80
N THR A 110 -6.32 -22.39 1.80
CA THR A 110 -7.36 -23.42 1.69
C THR A 110 -8.75 -22.84 1.94
N LYS A 111 -8.84 -21.59 2.42
CA LYS A 111 -10.08 -20.93 2.77
C LYS A 111 -10.34 -19.70 1.92
N ILE A 112 -11.60 -19.31 1.92
CA ILE A 112 -12.05 -18.05 1.37
C ILE A 112 -11.42 -16.92 2.20
N SER A 113 -10.83 -15.94 1.50
CA SER A 113 -10.27 -14.74 2.11
C SER A 113 -11.10 -13.54 1.70
N VAL A 114 -11.69 -12.85 2.69
CA VAL A 114 -12.40 -11.60 2.46
C VAL A 114 -11.42 -10.44 2.57
N ASN A 115 -11.50 -9.51 1.62
CA ASN A 115 -10.70 -8.30 1.58
C ASN A 115 -11.65 -7.11 1.49
N ALA A 116 -11.30 -5.98 2.08
CA ALA A 116 -12.01 -4.73 1.91
C ALA A 116 -11.14 -3.75 1.10
N ILE A 117 -11.77 -3.01 0.19
CA ILE A 117 -11.17 -1.85 -0.46
C ILE A 117 -11.70 -0.62 0.27
N TYR A 118 -10.79 0.19 0.78
CA TYR A 118 -11.10 1.43 1.49
C TYR A 118 -10.56 2.62 0.69
N ASP A 119 -11.44 3.56 0.40
CA ASP A 119 -11.11 4.80 -0.29
C ASP A 119 -10.71 5.85 0.76
N LEU A 120 -9.43 6.27 0.72
CA LEU A 120 -8.87 7.22 1.69
C LEU A 120 -9.51 8.61 1.59
N GLU A 121 -9.99 8.99 0.41
CA GLU A 121 -10.61 10.31 0.17
C GLU A 121 -12.07 10.32 0.61
N LYS A 122 -12.82 9.31 0.17
CA LYS A 122 -14.24 9.20 0.46
C LYS A 122 -14.52 8.67 1.87
N HIS A 123 -13.48 8.27 2.60
CA HIS A 123 -13.55 7.71 3.95
C HIS A 123 -14.58 6.59 4.08
N ARG A 124 -14.62 5.70 3.08
CA ARG A 124 -15.62 4.63 3.02
C ARG A 124 -15.05 3.36 2.40
N ILE A 125 -15.66 2.25 2.78
CA ILE A 125 -15.43 0.96 2.12
C ILE A 125 -16.15 1.03 0.76
N THR A 126 -15.40 0.85 -0.32
CA THR A 126 -15.96 0.87 -1.69
C THR A 126 -16.37 -0.52 -2.15
N GLN A 127 -15.66 -1.56 -1.69
CA GLN A 127 -15.93 -2.93 -2.12
C GLN A 127 -15.45 -3.95 -1.09
N GLU A 128 -16.21 -5.02 -0.91
CA GLU A 128 -15.76 -6.24 -0.26
C GLU A 128 -15.47 -7.29 -1.34
N VAL A 129 -14.22 -7.75 -1.40
CA VAL A 129 -13.74 -8.72 -2.38
C VAL A 129 -13.53 -10.06 -1.69
N VAL A 130 -14.37 -11.01 -2.06
CA VAL A 130 -14.28 -12.41 -1.62
C VAL A 130 -13.37 -13.16 -2.58
N ILE A 131 -12.21 -13.60 -2.10
CA ILE A 131 -11.27 -14.40 -2.87
C ILE A 131 -11.45 -15.86 -2.45
N GLY A 132 -11.80 -16.70 -3.42
CA GLY A 132 -11.93 -18.14 -3.22
C GLY A 132 -10.61 -18.82 -2.84
N PRO A 133 -10.64 -20.11 -2.46
CA PRO A 133 -9.43 -20.86 -2.14
C PRO A 133 -8.45 -20.86 -3.32
N LEU A 134 -7.24 -20.38 -3.08
CA LEU A 134 -6.19 -20.30 -4.10
C LEU A 134 -5.33 -21.58 -4.17
N TYR A 135 -5.55 -22.53 -3.26
CA TYR A 135 -4.74 -23.75 -3.11
C TYR A 135 -4.61 -24.62 -4.37
N PRO A 136 -5.63 -24.83 -5.24
CA PRO A 136 -5.40 -25.61 -6.45
C PRO A 136 -4.73 -24.80 -7.58
N MET A 137 -4.75 -23.47 -7.51
CA MET A 137 -4.31 -22.60 -8.62
C MET A 137 -2.84 -22.16 -8.49
N PHE A 138 -2.28 -22.17 -7.28
CA PHE A 138 -0.90 -21.75 -7.02
C PHE A 138 -0.18 -22.68 -6.03
N SER A 139 -0.08 -23.96 -6.41
CA SER A 139 0.55 -25.03 -5.60
C SER A 139 2.07 -24.94 -5.50
N LEU A 140 2.73 -23.99 -6.18
CA LEU A 140 4.16 -23.76 -6.05
C LEU A 140 4.45 -22.55 -5.14
N SER A 141 5.23 -22.83 -4.09
CA SER A 141 5.82 -21.91 -3.10
C SER A 141 4.92 -21.51 -1.91
N GLY A 142 5.37 -21.84 -0.69
CA GLY A 142 4.73 -21.52 0.59
C GLY A 142 4.70 -20.02 0.94
N TYR A 143 5.30 -19.17 0.12
CA TYR A 143 5.37 -17.71 0.29
C TYR A 143 4.86 -16.96 -0.93
N LEU A 144 3.61 -17.19 -1.31
CA LEU A 144 2.87 -16.21 -2.09
C LEU A 144 2.51 -15.11 -1.11
N GLN A 145 3.39 -14.11 -0.99
CA GLN A 145 2.87 -12.77 -0.78
C GLN A 145 1.83 -12.57 -1.88
N THR A 146 0.65 -12.11 -1.52
CA THR A 146 -0.42 -11.79 -2.46
C THR A 146 -0.01 -10.59 -3.31
N ASN A 147 1.02 -10.77 -4.16
CA ASN A 147 1.57 -9.77 -5.05
C ASN A 147 0.76 -9.67 -6.35
N LEU A 148 -0.21 -10.55 -6.56
CA LEU A 148 -1.12 -10.53 -7.72
C LEU A 148 -1.86 -9.19 -7.92
N TRP A 149 -1.86 -8.29 -6.91
CA TRP A 149 -2.36 -6.92 -7.05
C TRP A 149 -1.26 -5.84 -6.96
N ASP A 150 -0.13 -6.10 -6.27
CA ASP A 150 1.04 -5.21 -6.30
C ASP A 150 1.66 -5.15 -7.72
N ASP A 151 1.50 -6.22 -8.53
CA ASP A 151 2.09 -6.28 -9.87
C ASP A 151 1.50 -5.24 -10.85
N PHE A 152 0.32 -4.65 -10.56
CA PHE A 152 -0.25 -3.57 -11.39
C PHE A 152 0.30 -2.17 -11.05
N GLU A 153 1.10 -2.04 -9.99
CA GLU A 153 1.65 -0.78 -9.49
C GLU A 153 3.18 -0.63 -9.72
N SER A 154 3.85 -1.63 -10.32
CA SER A 154 5.30 -1.58 -10.61
C SER A 154 5.71 -0.42 -11.54
N LEU A 155 4.77 0.17 -12.28
CA LEU A 155 4.99 1.30 -13.17
C LEU A 155 4.03 2.43 -12.82
N MET A 156 4.53 3.46 -12.14
CA MET A 156 3.82 4.70 -11.86
C MET A 156 4.33 5.79 -12.78
N TYR A 157 3.42 6.53 -13.40
CA TYR A 157 3.75 7.73 -14.16
C TYR A 157 3.96 8.90 -13.19
N LEU A 158 5.03 9.65 -13.42
CA LEU A 158 5.38 10.82 -12.65
C LEU A 158 5.42 11.99 -13.63
N GLU A 159 4.46 12.90 -13.54
CA GLU A 159 4.45 14.10 -14.36
C GLU A 159 5.57 15.03 -13.85
N THR A 160 6.47 15.42 -14.75
CA THR A 160 7.65 16.26 -14.48
C THR A 160 7.43 17.72 -14.84
#